data_AF-A0A3D1WRI1-F1
#
_entry.id   AF-A0A3D1WRI1-F1
#
_cell.length_a   1.000
_cell.length_b   1.000
_cell.length_c   1.000
_cell.angle_alpha   90.00
_cell.angle_beta   90.00
_cell.angle_gamma   90.00
#
_symmetry.space_group_name_H-M   'P 1'
#
loop_
_entity.id
_entity.type
_entity.pdbx_description
1 polymer ?
#
loop_
_entity_poly.entity_id
_entity_poly.type
_entity_poly.pdbx_seq_one_letter_code
_entity_poly.pdbx_strand_id
1 'polypeptide(L)'
;MANTIPREAVEEFTRQINTISESMRKKLVEQLMAIDINAPGAKDVVIELMQTYCRASTDAAALVTAQFYDATRAYIIGEEMGAVANSQRVADATRIATVCIIDKSSTWASTVAQLAGRLDYETKRASGDCMFYNGSRDQRKPHYARVPTGSETCMFCLMLASRGFVYRSAKSAGELDHYHANCDCRVVAGWGDDPQVAGYDTKKLYGQWQASMDSMAKDRAERNGTSVAEERSAIYRQLSDSAKKTRQRSRSADSESALMTSFRSEIASATKDTNFAAAEANISRMQSQGHITGGQAQSLRAAISDKKKQLGI
;
A
#
# COMPACT_ATOMS: atom_id res chain seq x y z
N MET A 1 -3.82 -21.66 -25.65
CA MET A 1 -4.48 -21.30 -24.38
C MET A 1 -4.90 -19.84 -24.47
N ALA A 2 -6.02 -19.46 -23.88
CA ALA A 2 -6.44 -18.06 -23.84
C ALA A 2 -5.38 -17.25 -23.06
N ASN A 3 -4.84 -16.17 -23.64
CA ASN A 3 -3.96 -15.22 -22.94
C ASN A 3 -4.70 -13.93 -22.55
N THR A 4 -6.00 -13.88 -22.83
CA THR A 4 -6.84 -12.69 -22.64
C THR A 4 -7.86 -12.94 -21.53
N ILE A 5 -7.74 -12.18 -20.45
CA ILE A 5 -8.70 -12.17 -19.36
C ILE A 5 -9.97 -11.43 -19.82
N PRO A 6 -11.18 -11.99 -19.60
CA PRO A 6 -12.42 -11.30 -19.93
C PRO A 6 -12.55 -9.96 -19.20
N ARG A 7 -13.00 -8.92 -19.91
CA ARG A 7 -13.22 -7.57 -19.34
C ARG A 7 -14.18 -7.61 -18.15
N GLU A 8 -15.28 -8.33 -18.34
CA GLU A 8 -16.35 -8.47 -17.35
C GLU A 8 -15.85 -9.07 -16.04
N ALA A 9 -14.87 -9.98 -16.08
CA ALA A 9 -14.27 -10.56 -14.88
C ALA A 9 -13.52 -9.50 -14.06
N VAL A 10 -12.79 -8.60 -14.72
CA VAL A 10 -12.08 -7.51 -14.02
C VAL A 10 -13.07 -6.45 -13.52
N GLU A 11 -14.11 -6.13 -14.29
CA GLU A 11 -15.16 -5.20 -13.87
C GLU A 11 -15.92 -5.70 -12.66
N GLU A 12 -16.29 -6.98 -12.65
CA GLU A 12 -16.95 -7.61 -11.52
C GLU A 12 -16.05 -7.64 -10.28
N PHE A 13 -14.77 -8.00 -10.44
CA PHE A 13 -13.79 -7.93 -9.38
C PHE A 13 -13.69 -6.51 -8.79
N THR A 14 -13.61 -5.48 -9.63
CA THR A 14 -13.59 -4.09 -9.16
C THR A 14 -14.86 -3.72 -8.42
N ARG A 15 -16.03 -4.11 -8.93
CA ARG A 15 -17.35 -3.85 -8.33
C ARG A 15 -17.42 -4.43 -6.93
N GLN A 16 -17.02 -5.69 -6.74
CA GLN A 16 -17.02 -6.35 -5.44
C GLN A 16 -16.14 -5.64 -4.42
N ILE A 17 -14.90 -5.25 -4.80
CA ILE A 17 -14.00 -4.50 -3.91
C ILE A 17 -14.59 -3.12 -3.57
N ASN A 18 -15.21 -2.43 -4.53
CA ASN A 18 -15.85 -1.14 -4.28
C ASN A 18 -17.07 -1.28 -3.36
N THR A 19 -17.92 -2.29 -3.55
CA THR A 19 -19.06 -2.56 -2.68
C THR A 19 -18.62 -2.86 -1.24
N ILE A 20 -17.53 -3.62 -1.05
CA ILE A 20 -16.94 -3.85 0.27
C ILE A 20 -16.52 -2.52 0.90
N SER A 21 -15.75 -1.70 0.18
CA SER A 21 -15.28 -0.40 0.68
C SER A 21 -16.44 0.55 1.03
N GLU A 22 -17.42 0.71 0.14
CA GLU A 22 -18.58 1.58 0.32
C GLU A 22 -19.42 1.17 1.53
N SER A 23 -19.74 -0.12 1.65
CA SER A 23 -20.54 -0.64 2.76
C SER A 23 -19.85 -0.43 4.11
N MET A 24 -18.54 -0.70 4.18
CA MET A 24 -17.77 -0.53 5.42
C MET A 24 -17.55 0.94 5.76
N ARG A 25 -17.31 1.81 4.77
CA ARG A 25 -17.23 3.27 4.98
C ARG A 25 -18.52 3.84 5.50
N LYS A 26 -19.67 3.44 4.95
CA LYS A 26 -20.98 3.94 5.41
C LYS A 26 -21.19 3.63 6.89
N LYS A 27 -20.96 2.39 7.31
CA LYS A 27 -21.08 1.95 8.72
C LYS A 27 -20.08 2.65 9.64
N LEU A 28 -18.82 2.79 9.19
CA LEU A 28 -17.79 3.51 9.94
C LEU A 28 -18.19 4.98 10.16
N VAL A 29 -18.61 5.68 9.09
CA VAL A 29 -18.99 7.10 9.17
C VAL A 29 -20.17 7.30 10.12
N GLU A 30 -21.19 6.44 10.05
CA GLU A 30 -22.34 6.47 10.96
C GLU A 30 -21.91 6.40 12.42
N GLN A 31 -21.03 5.45 12.77
CA GLN A 31 -20.55 5.30 14.14
C GLN A 31 -19.62 6.44 14.57
N LEU A 32 -18.74 6.91 13.69
CA LEU A 32 -17.85 8.04 14.00
C LEU A 32 -18.63 9.34 14.22
N MET A 33 -19.69 9.58 13.45
CA MET A 33 -20.54 10.77 13.61
C MET A 33 -21.31 10.81 14.93
N ALA A 34 -21.54 9.65 15.55
CA ALA A 34 -22.18 9.54 16.87
C ALA A 34 -21.22 9.81 18.05
N ILE A 35 -19.90 9.91 17.80
CA ILE A 35 -18.90 10.12 18.85
C ILE A 35 -18.77 11.61 19.17
N ASP A 36 -18.89 11.95 20.45
CA ASP A 36 -18.33 13.20 20.97
C ASP A 36 -16.82 13.04 21.16
N ILE A 37 -16.05 13.60 20.22
CA ILE A 37 -14.59 13.47 20.19
C ILE A 37 -13.89 14.14 21.38
N ASN A 38 -14.58 15.02 22.13
CA ASN A 38 -14.03 15.67 23.30
C ASN A 38 -14.24 14.87 24.60
N ALA A 39 -15.05 13.81 24.55
CA ALA A 39 -15.26 12.95 25.70
C ALA A 39 -13.96 12.20 26.08
N PRO A 40 -13.72 11.95 27.39
CA PRO A 40 -12.59 11.14 27.82
C PRO A 40 -12.59 9.76 27.14
N GLY A 41 -11.46 9.36 26.55
CA GLY A 41 -11.31 8.07 25.87
C GLY A 41 -11.86 8.00 24.43
N ALA A 42 -12.44 9.07 23.90
CA ALA A 42 -13.01 9.06 22.54
C ALA A 42 -12.00 8.69 21.45
N LYS A 43 -10.72 9.09 21.60
CA LYS A 43 -9.65 8.72 20.64
C LYS A 43 -9.43 7.22 20.58
N ASP A 44 -9.47 6.53 21.72
CA ASP A 44 -9.28 5.08 21.79
C ASP A 44 -10.44 4.34 21.10
N VAL A 45 -11.67 4.81 21.31
CA VAL A 45 -12.86 4.31 20.60
C VAL A 45 -12.70 4.46 19.09
N VAL A 46 -12.25 5.63 18.61
CA VAL A 46 -12.02 5.85 17.17
C VAL A 46 -10.94 4.90 16.61
N ILE A 47 -9.87 4.66 17.37
CA ILE A 47 -8.83 3.71 17.00
C ILE A 47 -9.40 2.30 16.90
N GLU A 48 -10.18 1.85 17.89
CA GLU A 48 -10.82 0.52 17.90
C GLU A 48 -11.79 0.33 16.72
N LEU A 49 -12.61 1.34 16.42
CA LEU A 49 -13.49 1.32 15.25
C LEU A 49 -12.67 1.18 13.96
N MET A 50 -11.62 1.99 13.80
CA MET A 50 -10.75 1.90 12.62
C MET A 50 -10.08 0.53 12.50
N GLN A 51 -9.60 -0.05 13.60
CA GLN A 51 -9.04 -1.41 13.60
C GLN A 51 -10.06 -2.46 13.17
N THR A 52 -11.28 -2.37 13.70
CA THR A 52 -12.38 -3.31 13.43
C THR A 52 -12.79 -3.26 11.96
N TYR A 53 -13.11 -2.08 11.45
CA TYR A 53 -13.57 -1.93 10.06
C TYR A 53 -12.45 -2.20 9.05
N CYS A 54 -11.21 -1.77 9.32
CA CYS A 54 -10.10 -2.08 8.42
C CYS A 54 -9.81 -3.58 8.39
N ARG A 55 -9.85 -4.29 9.53
CA ARG A 55 -9.71 -5.76 9.53
C ARG A 55 -10.79 -6.38 8.66
N ALA A 56 -12.06 -6.08 8.93
CA ALA A 56 -13.19 -6.67 8.20
C ALA A 56 -13.13 -6.39 6.69
N SER A 57 -12.84 -5.16 6.28
CA SER A 57 -12.79 -4.79 4.86
C SER A 57 -11.58 -5.39 4.13
N THR A 58 -10.41 -5.40 4.77
CA THR A 58 -9.18 -5.93 4.17
C THR A 58 -9.21 -7.45 4.04
N ASP A 59 -9.76 -8.17 5.02
CA ASP A 59 -9.93 -9.62 4.97
C ASP A 59 -10.94 -10.02 3.87
N ALA A 60 -12.05 -9.29 3.74
CA ALA A 60 -13.01 -9.49 2.67
C ALA A 60 -12.42 -9.18 1.28
N ALA A 61 -11.65 -8.10 1.14
CA ALA A 61 -10.97 -7.75 -0.10
C ALA A 61 -9.94 -8.80 -0.51
N ALA A 62 -9.19 -9.37 0.46
CA ALA A 62 -8.24 -10.43 0.21
C ALA A 62 -8.93 -11.72 -0.27
N LEU A 63 -10.07 -12.08 0.33
CA LEU A 63 -10.87 -13.23 -0.10
C LEU A 63 -11.32 -13.12 -1.56
N VAL A 64 -11.95 -12.00 -1.91
CA VAL A 64 -12.40 -11.73 -3.29
C VAL A 64 -11.22 -11.74 -4.27
N THR A 65 -10.06 -11.20 -3.85
CA THR A 65 -8.86 -11.20 -4.67
C THR A 65 -8.33 -12.62 -4.90
N ALA A 66 -8.29 -13.47 -3.87
CA ALA A 66 -7.84 -14.85 -4.01
C ALA A 66 -8.76 -15.64 -4.96
N GLN A 67 -10.07 -15.48 -4.83
CA GLN A 67 -11.04 -16.09 -5.74
C GLN A 67 -10.85 -15.63 -7.19
N PHE A 68 -10.68 -14.32 -7.39
CA PHE A 68 -10.41 -13.77 -8.72
C PHE A 68 -9.08 -14.28 -9.30
N TYR A 69 -8.04 -14.42 -8.47
CA TYR A 69 -6.76 -14.97 -8.88
C TYR A 69 -6.91 -16.41 -9.39
N ASP A 70 -7.56 -17.29 -8.63
CA ASP A 70 -7.77 -18.68 -9.03
C ASP A 70 -8.65 -18.78 -10.28
N ALA A 71 -9.76 -18.02 -10.33
CA ALA A 71 -10.66 -18.03 -11.47
C ALA A 71 -9.94 -17.60 -12.77
N THR A 72 -9.15 -16.53 -12.72
CA THR A 72 -8.40 -16.06 -13.90
C THR A 72 -7.26 -17.00 -14.26
N ARG A 73 -6.57 -17.60 -13.28
CA ARG A 73 -5.53 -18.58 -13.54
C ARG A 73 -6.09 -19.86 -14.15
N ALA A 74 -7.20 -20.37 -13.62
CA ALA A 74 -7.90 -21.52 -14.18
C ALA A 74 -8.36 -21.26 -15.62
N TYR A 75 -8.87 -20.07 -15.89
CA TYR A 75 -9.28 -19.68 -17.24
C TYR A 75 -8.11 -19.60 -18.24
N ILE A 76 -6.96 -19.06 -17.82
CA ILE A 76 -5.80 -18.81 -18.70
C ILE A 76 -4.90 -20.05 -18.83
N ILE A 77 -4.65 -20.76 -17.73
CA ILE A 77 -3.69 -21.88 -17.63
C ILE A 77 -4.38 -23.25 -17.59
N GLY A 78 -5.67 -23.31 -17.24
CA GLY A 78 -6.43 -24.56 -17.10
C GLY A 78 -6.39 -25.16 -15.70
N GLU A 79 -5.77 -24.50 -14.73
CA GLU A 79 -5.66 -24.96 -13.33
C GLU A 79 -5.71 -23.79 -12.34
N GLU A 80 -6.42 -24.00 -11.23
CA GLU A 80 -6.35 -23.11 -10.06
C GLU A 80 -4.99 -23.25 -9.37
N MET A 81 -4.58 -22.22 -8.64
CA MET A 81 -3.39 -22.27 -7.80
C MET A 81 -3.72 -22.80 -6.40
N GLY A 82 -4.94 -22.56 -5.91
CA GLY A 82 -5.24 -22.60 -4.49
C GLY A 82 -4.78 -21.30 -3.82
N ALA A 83 -5.22 -20.18 -4.39
CA ALA A 83 -4.91 -18.84 -3.91
C ALA A 83 -5.40 -18.67 -2.46
N VAL A 84 -4.57 -18.04 -1.64
CA VAL A 84 -4.83 -17.81 -0.23
C VAL A 84 -5.23 -16.36 -0.01
N ALA A 85 -6.31 -16.15 0.73
CA ALA A 85 -6.72 -14.83 1.18
C ALA A 85 -5.71 -14.29 2.21
N ASN A 86 -4.84 -13.39 1.79
CA ASN A 86 -3.89 -12.71 2.67
C ASN A 86 -3.91 -11.21 2.42
N SER A 87 -4.46 -10.46 3.38
CA SER A 87 -4.58 -9.01 3.31
C SER A 87 -3.27 -8.26 3.48
N GLN A 88 -2.22 -8.92 4.00
CA GLN A 88 -0.93 -8.31 4.36
C GLN A 88 -1.08 -7.07 5.27
N ARG A 89 -2.21 -6.97 5.98
CA ARG A 89 -2.56 -5.82 6.82
C ARG A 89 -1.60 -5.69 8.00
N VAL A 90 -1.09 -4.47 8.20
CA VAL A 90 -0.26 -4.11 9.35
C VAL A 90 -1.08 -3.27 10.32
N ALA A 91 -1.60 -3.89 11.39
CA ALA A 91 -2.51 -3.25 12.35
C ALA A 91 -1.95 -1.95 12.95
N ASP A 92 -0.66 -1.94 13.31
CA ASP A 92 0.00 -0.76 13.84
C ASP A 92 0.10 0.40 12.85
N ALA A 93 0.27 0.11 11.56
CA ALA A 93 0.30 1.14 10.52
C ALA A 93 -1.06 1.85 10.41
N THR A 94 -2.16 1.10 10.48
CA THR A 94 -3.51 1.67 10.56
C THR A 94 -3.68 2.51 11.82
N ARG A 95 -3.24 2.00 12.99
CA ARG A 95 -3.35 2.72 14.27
C ARG A 95 -2.62 4.07 14.23
N ILE A 96 -1.35 4.06 13.78
CA ILE A 96 -0.52 5.27 13.67
C ILE A 96 -1.17 6.28 12.73
N ALA A 97 -1.70 5.82 11.60
CA ALA A 97 -2.39 6.68 10.65
C ALA A 97 -3.67 7.29 11.24
N THR A 98 -4.47 6.50 11.96
CA THR A 98 -5.68 6.99 12.64
C THR A 98 -5.33 8.10 13.63
N VAL A 99 -4.31 7.90 14.49
CA VAL A 99 -3.84 8.93 15.43
C VAL A 99 -3.40 10.18 14.68
N CYS A 100 -2.58 10.03 13.63
CA CYS A 100 -2.13 11.16 12.82
C CYS A 100 -3.29 11.93 12.17
N ILE A 101 -4.34 11.24 11.73
CA ILE A 101 -5.52 11.86 11.13
C ILE A 101 -6.30 12.65 12.20
N ILE A 102 -6.52 12.07 13.38
CA ILE A 102 -7.19 12.75 14.50
C ILE A 102 -6.44 14.02 14.89
N ASP A 103 -5.11 13.94 15.03
CA ASP A 103 -4.31 15.06 15.56
C ASP A 103 -4.07 16.19 14.53
N LYS A 104 -4.12 15.91 13.22
CA LYS A 104 -3.84 16.89 12.16
C LYS A 104 -5.09 17.52 11.55
N SER A 105 -6.26 16.96 11.81
CA SER A 105 -7.50 17.43 11.21
C SER A 105 -8.02 18.68 11.92
N SER A 106 -8.55 19.63 11.14
CA SER A 106 -9.06 20.90 11.68
C SER A 106 -10.46 20.78 12.29
N THR A 107 -11.27 19.82 11.85
CA THR A 107 -12.64 19.61 12.32
C THR A 107 -12.97 18.12 12.43
N TRP A 108 -13.96 17.77 13.26
CA TRP A 108 -14.40 16.38 13.37
C TRP A 108 -14.95 15.83 12.05
N ALA A 109 -15.76 16.62 11.33
CA ALA A 109 -16.25 16.24 10.01
C ALA A 109 -15.11 15.93 9.01
N SER A 110 -14.06 16.75 8.98
CA SER A 110 -12.86 16.50 8.17
C SER A 110 -12.11 15.25 8.62
N THR A 111 -12.04 15.01 9.93
CA THR A 111 -11.42 13.81 10.52
C THR A 111 -12.14 12.56 10.03
N VAL A 112 -13.48 12.52 10.13
CA VAL A 112 -14.28 11.36 9.70
C VAL A 112 -14.16 11.12 8.20
N ALA A 113 -14.17 12.17 7.37
CA ALA A 113 -13.95 12.04 5.94
C ALA A 113 -12.57 11.42 5.62
N GLN A 114 -11.52 11.86 6.32
CA GLN A 114 -10.17 11.31 6.16
C GLN A 114 -10.05 9.87 6.66
N LEU A 115 -10.71 9.51 7.77
CA LEU A 115 -10.76 8.14 8.27
C LEU A 115 -11.50 7.21 7.31
N ALA A 116 -12.61 7.65 6.73
CA ALA A 116 -13.30 6.92 5.68
C ALA A 116 -12.43 6.74 4.43
N GLY A 117 -11.70 7.78 4.01
CA GLY A 117 -10.71 7.70 2.94
C GLY A 117 -9.57 6.71 3.25
N ARG A 118 -9.12 6.66 4.52
CA ARG A 118 -8.12 5.70 4.98
C ARG A 118 -8.65 4.27 4.90
N LEU A 119 -9.90 4.02 5.28
CA LEU A 119 -10.51 2.69 5.14
C LEU A 119 -10.56 2.22 3.68
N ASP A 120 -10.94 3.10 2.75
CA ASP A 120 -10.92 2.79 1.30
C ASP A 120 -9.51 2.42 0.82
N TYR A 121 -8.53 3.22 1.24
CA TYR A 121 -7.12 2.98 0.95
C TYR A 121 -6.66 1.59 1.41
N GLU A 122 -6.89 1.24 2.68
CA GLU A 122 -6.46 -0.04 3.25
C GLU A 122 -7.12 -1.22 2.51
N THR A 123 -8.41 -1.09 2.20
CA THR A 123 -9.18 -2.11 1.48
C THR A 123 -8.60 -2.39 0.08
N LYS A 124 -8.33 -1.32 -0.69
CA LYS A 124 -7.76 -1.44 -2.04
C LYS A 124 -6.31 -1.89 -2.02
N ARG A 125 -5.54 -1.44 -1.03
CA ARG A 125 -4.17 -1.91 -0.80
C ARG A 125 -4.14 -3.41 -0.51
N ALA A 126 -4.97 -3.90 0.41
CA ALA A 126 -5.04 -5.32 0.75
C ALA A 126 -5.38 -6.20 -0.46
N SER A 127 -6.27 -5.72 -1.34
CA SER A 127 -6.54 -6.41 -2.61
C SER A 127 -5.30 -6.52 -3.49
N GLY A 128 -4.58 -5.42 -3.70
CA GLY A 128 -3.31 -5.46 -4.45
C GLY A 128 -2.26 -6.35 -3.80
N ASP A 129 -2.07 -6.23 -2.49
CA ASP A 129 -1.06 -6.99 -1.75
C ASP A 129 -1.37 -8.51 -1.77
N CYS A 130 -2.65 -8.89 -1.69
CA CYS A 130 -3.09 -10.27 -1.84
C CYS A 130 -2.82 -10.84 -3.25
N MET A 131 -3.00 -10.02 -4.29
CA MET A 131 -2.70 -10.37 -5.68
C MET A 131 -1.19 -10.65 -5.86
N PHE A 132 -0.33 -9.81 -5.26
CA PHE A 132 1.11 -10.02 -5.27
C PHE A 132 1.53 -11.20 -4.41
N TYR A 133 0.92 -11.39 -3.23
CA TYR A 133 1.21 -12.51 -2.35
C TYR A 133 1.02 -13.84 -3.08
N ASN A 134 -0.11 -14.02 -3.77
CA ASN A 134 -0.36 -15.24 -4.53
C ASN A 134 0.58 -15.38 -5.73
N GLY A 135 0.73 -14.35 -6.57
CA GLY A 135 1.61 -14.50 -7.73
C GLY A 135 3.11 -14.60 -7.40
N SER A 136 3.56 -14.17 -6.22
CA SER A 136 4.93 -14.45 -5.74
C SER A 136 5.19 -15.93 -5.47
N ARG A 137 4.13 -16.69 -5.18
CA ARG A 137 4.14 -18.14 -4.92
C ARG A 137 3.82 -18.96 -6.17
N ASP A 138 3.33 -18.33 -7.24
CA ASP A 138 2.96 -19.02 -8.47
C ASP A 138 4.20 -19.32 -9.32
N GLN A 139 4.42 -20.61 -9.58
CA GLN A 139 5.53 -21.10 -10.39
C GLN A 139 5.49 -20.58 -11.83
N ARG A 140 4.30 -20.19 -12.32
CA ARG A 140 4.10 -19.58 -13.65
C ARG A 140 4.59 -18.12 -13.72
N LYS A 141 4.98 -17.53 -12.59
CA LYS A 141 5.56 -16.18 -12.47
C LYS A 141 4.76 -15.12 -13.26
N PRO A 142 3.51 -14.85 -12.85
CA PRO A 142 2.66 -13.91 -13.57
C PRO A 142 3.30 -12.52 -13.66
N HIS A 143 2.90 -11.82 -14.70
CA HIS A 143 3.09 -10.39 -14.84
C HIS A 143 1.88 -9.65 -14.30
N TYR A 144 2.03 -8.39 -13.95
CA TYR A 144 0.94 -7.58 -13.41
C TYR A 144 0.73 -6.32 -14.22
N ALA A 145 -0.53 -5.90 -14.29
CA ALA A 145 -0.96 -4.63 -14.85
C ALA A 145 -1.87 -3.88 -13.86
N ARG A 146 -1.90 -2.56 -13.96
CA ARG A 146 -2.97 -1.73 -13.37
C ARG A 146 -4.07 -1.60 -14.41
N VAL A 147 -5.24 -2.14 -14.15
CA VAL A 147 -6.37 -2.14 -15.08
C VAL A 147 -7.47 -1.22 -14.55
N PRO A 148 -7.75 -0.09 -15.22
CA PRO A 148 -8.88 0.77 -14.91
C PRO A 148 -10.20 0.13 -15.37
N THR A 149 -11.24 0.18 -14.54
CA THR A 149 -12.57 -0.37 -14.86
C THR A 149 -13.74 0.50 -14.37
N GLY A 150 -13.51 1.78 -14.07
CA GLY A 150 -14.55 2.69 -13.56
C GLY A 150 -14.44 4.11 -14.12
N SER A 151 -15.33 4.99 -13.66
CA SER A 151 -15.43 6.37 -14.16
C SER A 151 -14.30 7.27 -13.65
N GLU A 152 -13.71 6.94 -12.50
CA GLU A 152 -12.63 7.73 -11.91
C GLU A 152 -11.34 6.92 -11.78
N THR A 153 -10.32 7.34 -12.51
CA THR A 153 -8.96 6.80 -12.39
C THR A 153 -8.01 7.98 -12.28
N CYS A 154 -7.28 8.11 -11.16
CA CYS A 154 -6.31 9.19 -11.08
C CYS A 154 -5.26 9.08 -12.18
N MET A 155 -4.67 10.22 -12.48
CA MET A 155 -3.56 10.36 -13.40
C MET A 155 -2.38 9.42 -13.08
N PHE A 156 -2.13 9.12 -11.80
CA PHE A 156 -1.07 8.18 -11.41
C PHE A 156 -1.41 6.73 -11.82
N CYS A 157 -2.63 6.25 -11.56
CA CYS A 157 -3.08 4.95 -12.04
C CYS A 157 -3.15 4.91 -13.56
N LEU A 158 -3.59 5.98 -14.24
CA LEU A 158 -3.59 6.04 -15.72
C LEU A 158 -2.17 5.88 -16.28
N MET A 159 -1.21 6.59 -15.69
CA MET A 159 0.20 6.46 -16.04
C MET A 159 0.67 5.02 -15.85
N LEU A 160 0.43 4.40 -14.70
CA LEU A 160 0.83 3.01 -14.48
C LEU A 160 0.09 2.03 -15.41
N ALA A 161 -1.20 2.24 -15.64
CA ALA A 161 -2.03 1.42 -16.49
C ALA A 161 -1.63 1.50 -17.97
N SER A 162 -1.11 2.65 -18.41
CA SER A 162 -0.64 2.80 -19.80
C SER A 162 0.55 1.90 -20.16
N ARG A 163 1.18 1.24 -19.18
CA ARG A 163 2.33 0.35 -19.40
C ARG A 163 1.92 -1.12 -19.60
N GLY A 164 0.70 -1.52 -19.27
CA GLY A 164 0.26 -2.92 -19.40
C GLY A 164 0.91 -3.88 -18.41
N PHE A 165 1.02 -5.16 -18.81
CA PHE A 165 1.53 -6.28 -18.00
C PHE A 165 3.07 -6.31 -17.89
N VAL A 166 3.66 -5.20 -17.45
CA VAL A 166 5.12 -5.06 -17.34
C VAL A 166 5.65 -5.24 -15.92
N TYR A 167 4.76 -5.26 -14.92
CA TYR A 167 5.17 -5.28 -13.53
C TYR A 167 5.42 -6.72 -13.07
N ARG A 168 6.46 -6.92 -12.24
CA ARG A 168 6.85 -8.24 -11.69
C ARG A 168 6.65 -8.37 -10.19
N SER A 169 6.31 -7.27 -9.52
CA SER A 169 6.14 -7.19 -8.08
C SER A 169 5.28 -6.00 -7.69
N ALA A 170 4.79 -6.02 -6.45
CA ALA A 170 4.11 -4.91 -5.81
C ALA A 170 4.88 -3.59 -6.01
N LYS A 171 6.17 -3.58 -5.66
CA LYS A 171 7.08 -2.44 -5.82
C LYS A 171 7.07 -1.86 -7.23
N SER A 172 7.18 -2.71 -8.24
CA SER A 172 7.16 -2.25 -9.64
C SER A 172 5.78 -1.75 -10.07
N ALA A 173 4.69 -2.32 -9.55
CA ALA A 173 3.30 -1.96 -9.86
C ALA A 173 2.75 -0.77 -9.05
N GLY A 174 3.61 -0.05 -8.33
CA GLY A 174 3.25 1.16 -7.59
C GLY A 174 2.88 0.94 -6.11
N GLU A 175 3.48 -0.04 -5.42
CA GLU A 175 3.37 -0.25 -3.95
C GLU A 175 3.79 0.95 -3.09
N LEU A 176 4.34 2.00 -3.69
CA LEU A 176 4.62 3.26 -3.02
C LEU A 176 3.31 4.03 -2.76
N ASP A 177 2.51 3.59 -1.79
CA ASP A 177 1.46 4.35 -1.07
C ASP A 177 0.48 5.21 -1.92
N HIS A 178 0.17 4.81 -3.15
CA HIS A 178 -0.63 5.63 -4.07
C HIS A 178 -1.89 4.93 -4.56
N TYR A 179 -2.59 4.25 -3.64
CA TYR A 179 -4.05 4.18 -3.77
C TYR A 179 -4.59 5.52 -3.26
N HIS A 180 -5.44 6.18 -4.04
CA HIS A 180 -6.22 7.31 -3.55
C HIS A 180 -7.64 6.83 -3.27
N ALA A 181 -8.31 7.54 -2.37
CA ALA A 181 -9.73 7.33 -2.14
C ALA A 181 -10.49 7.44 -3.49
N ASN A 182 -11.45 6.54 -3.71
CA ASN A 182 -12.29 6.47 -4.91
C ASN A 182 -11.57 6.09 -6.23
N CYS A 183 -10.36 5.52 -6.17
CA CYS A 183 -9.75 4.95 -7.39
C CYS A 183 -10.39 3.63 -7.82
N ASP A 184 -10.75 3.52 -9.11
CA ASP A 184 -11.29 2.28 -9.72
C ASP A 184 -10.23 1.44 -10.46
N CYS A 185 -8.95 1.71 -10.21
CA CYS A 185 -7.86 0.92 -10.78
C CYS A 185 -7.61 -0.35 -9.93
N ARG A 186 -7.41 -1.51 -10.59
CA ARG A 186 -7.06 -2.78 -9.93
C ARG A 186 -5.75 -3.35 -10.41
N VAL A 187 -5.05 -4.04 -9.52
CA VAL A 187 -3.91 -4.88 -9.90
C VAL A 187 -4.44 -6.20 -10.42
N VAL A 188 -4.04 -6.60 -11.62
CA VAL A 188 -4.45 -7.85 -12.26
C VAL A 188 -3.20 -8.65 -12.60
N ALA A 189 -3.18 -9.93 -12.23
CA ALA A 189 -2.16 -10.88 -12.67
C ALA A 189 -2.53 -11.44 -14.04
N GLY A 190 -1.53 -11.62 -14.90
CA GLY A 190 -1.64 -12.21 -16.21
C GLY A 190 -0.49 -13.17 -16.47
N TRP A 191 -0.72 -14.18 -17.30
CA TRP A 191 0.23 -15.27 -17.54
C TRP A 191 0.52 -15.45 -19.04
N GLY A 192 1.69 -16.02 -19.33
CA GLY A 192 2.20 -16.18 -20.70
C GLY A 192 3.01 -14.99 -21.20
N ASP A 193 3.41 -15.04 -22.46
CA ASP A 193 4.35 -14.07 -23.06
C ASP A 193 3.71 -12.72 -23.38
N ASP A 194 2.39 -12.68 -23.56
CA ASP A 194 1.62 -11.46 -23.80
C ASP A 194 0.24 -11.53 -23.11
N PRO A 195 0.19 -11.32 -21.79
CA PRO A 195 -1.08 -11.32 -21.06
C PRO A 195 -1.91 -10.09 -21.43
N GLN A 196 -3.21 -10.28 -21.61
CA GLN A 196 -4.14 -9.24 -22.04
C GLN A 196 -5.40 -9.22 -21.18
N VAL A 197 -6.10 -8.08 -21.19
CA VAL A 197 -7.49 -7.96 -20.73
C VAL A 197 -8.31 -7.49 -21.93
N ALA A 198 -9.47 -8.09 -22.17
CA ALA A 198 -10.31 -7.71 -23.31
C ALA A 198 -10.62 -6.19 -23.29
N GLY A 199 -10.36 -5.52 -24.41
CA GLY A 199 -10.57 -4.07 -24.56
C GLY A 199 -9.64 -3.18 -23.73
N TYR A 200 -8.53 -3.70 -23.19
CA TYR A 200 -7.55 -2.92 -22.43
C TYR A 200 -6.53 -2.26 -23.35
N ASP A 201 -6.84 -1.04 -23.79
CA ASP A 201 -5.99 -0.27 -24.69
C ASP A 201 -5.00 0.61 -23.92
N THR A 202 -3.78 0.10 -23.76
CA THR A 202 -2.68 0.81 -23.08
C THR A 202 -2.25 2.09 -23.80
N LYS A 203 -2.38 2.16 -25.13
CA LYS A 203 -2.04 3.35 -25.93
C LYS A 203 -3.07 4.45 -25.72
N LYS A 204 -4.36 4.10 -25.71
CA LYS A 204 -5.43 5.05 -25.39
C LYS A 204 -5.25 5.63 -23.98
N LEU A 205 -4.93 4.78 -22.99
CA LEU A 205 -4.66 5.23 -21.62
C LEU A 205 -3.42 6.14 -21.55
N TYR A 206 -2.38 5.86 -22.33
CA TYR A 206 -1.22 6.74 -22.45
C TYR A 206 -1.59 8.12 -22.99
N GLY A 207 -2.40 8.17 -24.06
CA GLY A 207 -2.90 9.43 -24.63
C GLY A 207 -3.75 10.23 -23.64
N GLN A 208 -4.63 9.57 -22.88
CA GLN A 208 -5.41 10.21 -21.82
C GLN A 208 -4.51 10.82 -20.74
N TRP A 209 -3.50 10.07 -20.29
CA TRP A 209 -2.53 10.58 -19.32
C TRP A 209 -1.74 11.78 -19.87
N GLN A 210 -1.30 11.74 -21.13
CA GLN A 210 -0.62 12.87 -21.77
C GLN A 210 -1.51 14.12 -21.81
N ALA A 211 -2.79 13.96 -22.16
CA ALA A 211 -3.76 15.05 -22.18
C ALA A 211 -3.99 15.64 -20.77
N SER A 212 -4.06 14.81 -19.72
CA SER A 212 -4.12 15.31 -18.34
C SER A 212 -2.87 16.11 -17.96
N MET A 213 -1.68 15.67 -18.39
CA MET A 213 -0.44 16.40 -18.18
C MET A 213 -0.42 17.75 -18.91
N ASP A 214 -0.96 17.81 -20.12
CA ASP A 214 -1.10 19.06 -20.89
C ASP A 214 -2.08 20.02 -20.25
N SER A 215 -3.23 19.54 -19.78
CA SER A 215 -4.22 20.37 -19.06
C SER A 215 -3.61 20.99 -17.82
N MET A 216 -2.92 20.21 -16.98
CA MET A 216 -2.26 20.75 -15.78
C MET A 216 -1.16 21.77 -16.12
N ALA A 217 -0.40 21.52 -17.18
CA ALA A 217 0.64 22.45 -17.62
C ALA A 217 0.02 23.76 -18.09
N LYS A 218 -1.12 23.71 -18.80
CA LYS A 218 -1.89 24.89 -19.21
C LYS A 218 -2.40 25.68 -18.02
N ASP A 219 -3.05 25.03 -17.05
CA ASP A 219 -3.58 25.70 -15.85
C ASP A 219 -2.47 26.37 -15.03
N ARG A 220 -1.28 25.76 -14.96
CA ARG A 220 -0.11 26.36 -14.28
C ARG A 220 0.47 27.51 -15.08
N ALA A 221 0.55 27.38 -16.40
CA ALA A 221 1.06 28.42 -17.28
C ALA A 221 0.20 29.70 -17.19
N GLU A 222 -1.12 29.53 -17.22
CA GLU A 222 -2.07 30.63 -17.03
C GLU A 222 -1.92 31.31 -15.66
N ARG A 223 -1.72 30.52 -14.59
CA ARG A 223 -1.54 31.05 -13.23
C ARG A 223 -0.20 31.75 -13.03
N ASN A 224 0.86 31.25 -13.65
CA ASN A 224 2.24 31.68 -13.39
C ASN A 224 2.74 32.68 -14.45
N GLY A 225 2.01 32.90 -15.54
CA GLY A 225 2.46 33.73 -16.67
C GLY A 225 3.64 33.11 -17.44
N THR A 226 3.74 31.79 -17.45
CA THR A 226 4.82 31.02 -18.10
C THR A 226 4.31 30.29 -19.35
N SER A 227 5.18 29.64 -20.12
CA SER A 227 4.74 28.81 -21.25
C SER A 227 4.29 27.41 -20.80
N VAL A 228 3.35 26.82 -21.53
CA VAL A 228 2.90 25.43 -21.31
C VAL A 228 4.06 24.43 -21.38
N ALA A 229 5.02 24.65 -22.27
CA ALA A 229 6.18 23.78 -22.43
C ALA A 229 7.11 23.81 -21.20
N GLU A 230 7.32 24.98 -20.61
CA GLU A 230 8.11 25.14 -19.38
C GLU A 230 7.42 24.46 -18.20
N GLU A 231 6.12 24.69 -18.02
CA GLU A 231 5.35 24.07 -16.92
C GLU A 231 5.26 22.55 -17.08
N ARG A 232 5.05 22.05 -18.29
CA ARG A 232 5.07 20.60 -18.57
C ARG A 232 6.41 20.00 -18.17
N SER A 233 7.51 20.63 -18.57
CA SER A 233 8.87 20.20 -18.22
C SER A 233 9.14 20.29 -16.71
N ALA A 234 8.59 21.28 -16.03
CA ALA A 234 8.69 21.43 -14.57
C ALA A 234 7.90 20.33 -13.83
N ILE A 235 6.68 20.01 -14.28
CA ILE A 235 5.88 18.92 -13.71
C ILE A 235 6.63 17.59 -13.85
N TYR A 236 7.18 17.29 -15.03
CA TYR A 236 7.96 16.06 -15.23
C TYR A 236 9.18 15.97 -14.31
N ARG A 237 9.92 17.08 -14.13
CA ARG A 237 11.05 17.14 -13.20
C ARG A 237 10.60 16.89 -11.75
N GLN A 238 9.51 17.53 -11.31
CA GLN A 238 8.95 17.33 -9.97
C GLN A 238 8.55 15.87 -9.71
N LEU A 239 7.90 15.21 -10.68
CA LEU A 239 7.54 13.80 -10.58
C LEU A 239 8.78 12.90 -10.50
N SER A 240 9.78 13.15 -11.35
CA SER A 240 11.04 12.41 -11.37
C SER A 240 11.80 12.54 -10.05
N ASP A 241 11.91 13.76 -9.52
CA ASP A 241 12.62 14.01 -8.27
C ASP A 241 11.89 13.43 -7.06
N SER A 242 10.56 13.46 -7.06
CA SER A 242 9.74 12.79 -6.04
C SER A 242 9.98 11.28 -6.06
N ALA A 243 9.98 10.65 -7.25
CA ALA A 243 10.28 9.23 -7.40
C ALA A 243 11.69 8.85 -6.91
N LYS A 244 12.71 9.68 -7.23
CA LYS A 244 14.08 9.48 -6.73
C LYS A 244 14.15 9.54 -5.20
N LYS A 245 13.53 10.54 -4.58
CA LYS A 245 13.50 10.71 -3.13
C LYS A 245 12.85 9.51 -2.45
N THR A 246 11.73 9.02 -2.97
CA THR A 246 11.04 7.84 -2.41
C THR A 246 11.89 6.57 -2.56
N ARG A 247 12.58 6.39 -3.70
CA ARG A 247 13.52 5.27 -3.89
C ARG A 247 14.70 5.33 -2.90
N GLN A 248 15.22 6.52 -2.63
CA GLN A 248 16.29 6.69 -1.65
C GLN A 248 15.81 6.34 -0.23
N ARG A 249 14.64 6.85 0.18
CA ARG A 249 14.04 6.55 1.49
C ARG A 249 13.76 5.07 1.68
N SER A 250 13.20 4.39 0.67
CA SER A 250 12.95 2.94 0.76
C SER A 250 14.24 2.13 0.88
N ARG A 251 15.29 2.47 0.13
CA ARG A 251 16.60 1.81 0.28
C ARG A 251 17.20 1.99 1.68
N SER A 252 17.07 3.18 2.25
CA SER A 252 17.50 3.45 3.63
C SER A 252 16.69 2.61 4.63
N ALA A 253 15.36 2.61 4.51
CA ALA A 253 14.48 1.81 5.37
C ALA A 253 14.73 0.29 5.26
N ASP A 254 14.97 -0.22 4.04
CA ASP A 254 15.31 -1.63 3.80
C ASP A 254 16.63 -2.00 4.51
N SER A 255 17.64 -1.12 4.42
CA SER A 255 18.94 -1.34 5.09
C SER A 255 18.84 -1.28 6.61
N GLU A 256 18.02 -0.37 7.13
CA GLU A 256 17.77 -0.21 8.56
C GLU A 256 17.00 -1.41 9.12
N SER A 257 15.99 -1.90 8.39
CA SER A 257 15.23 -3.10 8.76
C SER A 257 16.10 -4.36 8.79
N ALA A 258 16.99 -4.54 7.81
CA ALA A 258 17.93 -5.66 7.77
C ALA A 258 18.90 -5.63 8.95
N LEU A 259 19.43 -4.44 9.27
CA LEU A 259 20.31 -4.20 10.41
C LEU A 259 19.61 -4.54 11.75
N MET A 260 18.38 -4.09 11.92
CA MET A 260 17.56 -4.39 13.11
C MET A 260 17.24 -5.88 13.25
N THR A 261 16.97 -6.56 12.13
CA THR A 261 16.68 -8.00 12.12
C THR A 261 17.91 -8.82 12.52
N SER A 262 19.08 -8.50 11.95
CA SER A 262 20.36 -9.14 12.33
C SER A 262 20.63 -8.99 13.82
N PHE A 263 20.47 -7.77 14.36
CA PHE A 263 20.76 -7.49 15.76
C PHE A 263 19.79 -8.22 16.71
N ARG A 264 18.50 -8.30 16.36
CA ARG A 264 17.53 -9.10 17.12
C ARG A 264 17.88 -10.58 17.11
N SER A 265 18.37 -11.11 15.99
CA SER A 265 18.85 -12.50 15.89
C SER A 265 20.06 -12.74 16.81
N GLU A 266 21.03 -11.81 16.83
CA GLU A 266 22.19 -11.87 17.72
C GLU A 266 21.76 -11.90 19.19
N ILE A 267 20.85 -11.01 19.62
CA ILE A 267 20.28 -11.01 20.98
C ILE A 267 19.56 -12.34 21.27
N ALA A 268 18.75 -12.84 20.35
CA ALA A 268 18.03 -14.10 20.54
C ALA A 268 18.97 -15.29 20.74
N SER A 269 20.12 -15.30 20.05
CA SER A 269 21.16 -16.33 20.17
C SER A 269 22.09 -16.16 21.39
N ALA A 270 21.98 -15.06 22.13
CA ALA A 270 22.86 -14.77 23.26
C ALA A 270 22.74 -15.81 24.38
N THR A 271 23.87 -16.14 24.99
CA THR A 271 24.04 -17.04 26.13
C THR A 271 24.48 -16.27 27.38
N LYS A 272 24.64 -16.95 28.52
CA LYS A 272 25.13 -16.34 29.77
C LYS A 272 26.52 -15.70 29.63
N ASP A 273 27.35 -16.22 28.73
CA ASP A 273 28.70 -15.72 28.48
C ASP A 273 28.74 -14.54 27.50
N THR A 274 27.58 -14.14 26.96
CA THR A 274 27.51 -13.06 25.99
C THR A 274 27.78 -11.71 26.65
N ASN A 275 28.67 -10.91 26.06
CA ASN A 275 28.99 -9.58 26.55
C ASN A 275 27.87 -8.58 26.20
N PHE A 276 26.83 -8.55 27.04
CA PHE A 276 25.70 -7.63 26.86
C PHE A 276 26.09 -6.15 26.96
N ALA A 277 27.16 -5.80 27.69
CA ALA A 277 27.64 -4.42 27.77
C ALA A 277 28.19 -3.95 26.41
N ALA A 278 28.89 -4.84 25.68
CA ALA A 278 29.34 -4.55 24.32
C ALA A 278 28.16 -4.40 23.34
N ALA A 279 27.09 -5.20 23.50
CA ALA A 279 25.88 -5.06 22.71
C ALA A 279 25.18 -3.70 22.97
N GLU A 280 25.06 -3.28 24.23
CA GLU A 280 24.49 -1.97 24.59
C GLU A 280 25.35 -0.78 24.10
N ALA A 281 26.68 -0.92 24.12
CA ALA A 281 27.60 0.06 23.55
C ALA A 281 27.43 0.16 22.02
N ASN A 282 27.22 -0.97 21.34
CA ASN A 282 26.98 -0.98 19.90
C ASN A 282 25.64 -0.30 19.53
N ILE A 283 24.57 -0.54 20.30
CA ILE A 283 23.29 0.19 20.13
C ILE A 283 23.52 1.69 20.26
N SER A 284 24.25 2.12 21.28
CA SER A 284 24.50 3.55 21.53
C SER A 284 25.34 4.19 20.42
N ARG A 285 26.34 3.47 19.89
CA ARG A 285 27.13 3.88 18.72
C ARG A 285 26.28 4.00 17.45
N MET A 286 25.44 3.02 17.17
CA MET A 286 24.54 3.03 16.01
C MET A 286 23.53 4.18 16.11
N GLN A 287 23.03 4.46 17.32
CA GLN A 287 22.14 5.59 17.59
C GLN A 287 22.85 6.93 17.36
N SER A 288 24.09 7.10 17.83
CA SER A 288 24.86 8.34 17.62
C SER A 288 25.25 8.58 16.16
N GLN A 289 25.46 7.50 15.40
CA GLN A 289 25.74 7.56 13.96
C GLN A 289 24.48 7.77 13.11
N GLY A 290 23.29 7.83 13.73
CA GLY A 290 22.01 7.99 13.04
C GLY A 290 21.58 6.77 12.23
N HIS A 291 22.19 5.60 12.48
CA HIS A 291 21.82 4.34 11.81
C HIS A 291 20.53 3.74 12.36
N ILE A 292 20.13 4.11 13.59
CA ILE A 292 18.87 3.73 14.21
C ILE A 292 18.28 4.93 14.97
N THR A 293 16.95 5.03 15.00
CA THR A 293 16.21 6.03 15.77
C THR A 293 16.26 5.76 17.28
N GLY A 294 15.93 6.77 18.09
CA GLY A 294 15.85 6.63 19.54
C GLY A 294 14.84 5.56 20.00
N GLY A 295 13.69 5.46 19.31
CA GLY A 295 12.69 4.43 19.61
C GLY A 295 13.16 3.02 19.29
N GLN A 296 13.91 2.82 18.20
CA GLN A 296 14.49 1.53 17.86
C GLN A 296 15.60 1.13 18.84
N ALA A 297 16.46 2.08 19.22
CA ALA A 297 17.48 1.85 20.24
C ALA A 297 16.85 1.42 21.57
N GLN A 298 15.73 2.03 21.97
CA GLN A 298 14.97 1.63 23.14
C GLN A 298 14.39 0.21 23.00
N SER A 299 13.83 -0.14 21.83
CA SER A 299 13.33 -1.49 21.56
C SER A 299 14.43 -2.57 21.65
N LEU A 300 15.64 -2.30 21.16
CA LEU A 300 16.76 -3.24 21.26
C LEU A 300 17.26 -3.40 22.70
N ARG A 301 17.33 -2.32 23.47
CA ARG A 301 17.69 -2.38 24.90
C ARG A 301 16.67 -3.18 25.70
N ALA A 302 15.37 -3.03 25.39
CA ALA A 302 14.32 -3.86 25.99
C ALA A 302 14.52 -5.35 25.68
N ALA A 303 14.81 -5.70 24.42
CA ALA A 303 15.09 -7.09 24.04
C ALA A 303 16.31 -7.68 24.76
N ILE A 304 17.37 -6.88 24.96
CA ILE A 304 18.52 -7.28 25.80
C ILE A 304 18.09 -7.56 27.24
N SER A 305 17.30 -6.66 27.84
CA SER A 305 16.80 -6.82 29.21
C SER A 305 15.96 -8.09 29.36
N ASP A 306 15.07 -8.36 28.40
CA ASP A 306 14.23 -9.56 28.41
C ASP A 306 15.08 -10.83 28.29
N LYS A 307 16.12 -10.80 27.43
CA LYS A 307 17.03 -11.93 27.25
C LYS A 307 17.88 -12.19 28.50
N LYS A 308 18.40 -11.14 29.15
CA LYS A 308 19.11 -11.24 30.44
C LYS A 308 18.23 -11.93 31.49
N LYS A 309 16.97 -11.50 31.61
CA LYS A 309 15.97 -12.11 32.49
C LYS A 309 15.72 -13.59 32.18
N GLN A 310 15.63 -13.99 30.91
CA GLN A 310 15.49 -15.40 30.50
C GLN A 310 16.72 -16.24 30.88
N LEU A 311 17.92 -15.65 30.83
CA LEU A 311 19.17 -16.31 31.16
C LEU A 311 19.47 -16.29 32.67
N GLY A 312 18.68 -15.58 33.47
CA GLY A 312 18.85 -15.46 34.92
C GLY A 312 20.08 -14.64 35.30
N ILE A 313 20.38 -13.58 34.53
CA ILE A 313 21.47 -12.61 34.75
C ILE A 313 20.93 -11.18 34.69
#